data_AF-A0A8H5G0Y8-F1
#
_entry.id   AF-A0A8H5G0Y8-F1
#
_cell.length_a   1.000
_cell.length_b   1.000
_cell.length_c   1.000
_cell.angle_alpha   90.00
_cell.angle_beta   90.00
_cell.angle_gamma   90.00
#
_symmetry.space_group_name_H-M   'P 1'
#
loop_
_entity.id
_entity.type
_entity.pdbx_description
1 polymer ?
#
loop_
_entity_poly.entity_id
_entity_poly.type
_entity_poly.pdbx_seq_one_letter_code
_entity_poly.pdbx_strand_id
1 'polypeptide(L)'
;MLSPYFSPRKRRYANRVTDMSSVQSDHDGEEARPNCDLAFETPLHDPLFRYYFRKFLDLYQLLYALKPILIQESVADDPWKLLVAVTLLNKTTGKVAIPVFWDLVARWPTPWVMSQGKWFHISTW
;
A
#
# COMPACT_ATOMS: atom_id res chain seq x y z
N MET A 1 11.57 26.77 -1.97
CA MET A 1 10.38 26.40 -1.18
C MET A 1 10.37 24.88 -1.05
N LEU A 2 10.76 24.35 0.12
CA LEU A 2 10.78 22.91 0.42
C LEU A 2 9.54 22.55 1.25
N SER A 3 8.90 21.44 0.90
CA SER A 3 7.67 20.92 1.54
C SER A 3 7.92 20.51 3.01
N PRO A 4 7.04 20.86 3.97
CA PRO A 4 7.29 20.68 5.41
C PRO A 4 6.98 19.27 5.96
N TYR A 5 6.56 18.30 5.15
CA TYR A 5 6.01 17.02 5.65
C TYR A 5 6.84 15.76 5.39
N PHE A 6 8.09 15.88 4.94
CA PHE A 6 8.98 14.71 4.83
C PHE A 6 10.33 15.01 5.47
N SER A 7 10.43 14.79 6.78
CA SER A 7 11.71 14.61 7.45
C SER A 7 11.77 13.19 8.01
N PRO A 8 12.54 12.28 7.39
CA PRO A 8 12.95 11.06 8.07
C PRO A 8 13.86 11.48 9.22
N ARG A 9 13.41 11.32 10.47
CA ARG A 9 14.30 11.33 11.63
C ARG A 9 15.31 10.20 11.42
N LYS A 10 16.52 10.52 10.95
CA LYS A 10 17.68 9.63 11.00
C LYS A 10 17.90 9.26 12.47
N ARG A 11 17.43 8.09 12.88
CA ARG A 11 17.71 7.49 14.19
C ARG A 11 19.23 7.28 14.25
N ARG A 12 19.89 8.07 15.11
CA ARG A 12 21.29 7.86 15.52
C ARG A 12 21.36 6.56 16.33
N TYR A 13 21.55 5.44 15.66
CA TYR A 13 22.08 4.19 16.24
C TYR A 13 22.94 3.50 15.18
N ALA A 14 23.92 4.25 14.68
CA ALA A 14 24.99 3.74 13.85
C ALA A 14 26.15 4.72 14.05
N ASN A 15 26.93 4.50 15.12
CA ASN A 15 28.28 5.06 15.32
C ASN A 15 28.86 4.49 16.63
N ARG A 16 28.85 3.16 16.78
CA ARG A 16 29.71 2.49 17.76
C ARG A 16 30.27 1.15 17.23
N VAL A 17 30.46 1.06 15.91
CA VAL A 17 31.03 -0.14 15.26
C VAL A 17 32.10 0.21 14.21
N THR A 18 32.53 1.48 14.13
CA THR A 18 33.59 1.91 13.20
C THR A 18 34.68 2.69 13.93
N ASP A 19 35.16 2.13 15.03
CA ASP A 19 36.48 2.50 15.53
C ASP A 19 37.10 1.31 16.28
N MET A 20 37.70 0.40 15.53
CA MET A 20 38.84 -0.42 15.97
C MET A 20 39.46 -1.08 14.73
N SER A 21 40.18 -0.26 13.95
CA SER A 21 41.20 -0.76 13.04
C SER A 21 42.39 0.20 13.02
N SER A 22 43.23 0.12 14.05
CA SER A 22 44.66 0.40 13.94
C SER A 22 45.42 -0.50 14.91
N VAL A 23 46.21 -1.38 14.28
CA VAL A 23 47.17 -2.39 14.73
C VAL A 23 48.10 -1.93 15.86
N GLN A 24 48.39 -2.79 16.84
CA GLN A 24 49.76 -3.25 17.17
C GLN A 24 49.74 -4.46 18.15
N SER A 25 50.73 -5.33 18.00
CA SER A 25 50.90 -6.69 18.52
C SER A 25 51.26 -6.83 20.01
N ASP A 26 50.94 -8.01 20.57
CA ASP A 26 51.78 -8.89 21.42
C ASP A 26 51.16 -9.43 22.74
N HIS A 27 51.42 -10.73 22.94
CA HIS A 27 51.33 -11.62 24.12
C HIS A 27 50.01 -12.31 24.54
N ASP A 28 49.99 -13.63 24.25
CA ASP A 28 49.70 -14.80 25.09
C ASP A 28 48.53 -14.77 26.09
N GLY A 29 47.55 -15.66 25.90
CA GLY A 29 46.59 -16.03 26.95
C GLY A 29 45.30 -16.69 26.46
N GLU A 30 45.06 -17.88 26.95
CA GLU A 30 43.91 -18.77 26.78
C GLU A 30 42.50 -18.13 27.01
N GLU A 31 41.49 -18.70 26.32
CA GLU A 31 40.15 -19.01 26.87
C GLU A 31 38.90 -18.17 26.47
N ALA A 32 37.89 -18.92 26.00
CA ALA A 32 36.46 -18.64 25.84
C ALA A 32 35.98 -17.63 24.76
N ARG A 33 35.56 -18.16 23.60
CA ARG A 33 34.67 -17.47 22.64
C ARG A 33 33.27 -17.28 23.29
N PRO A 34 32.71 -16.06 23.40
CA PRO A 34 31.29 -15.93 23.70
C PRO A 34 30.51 -16.34 22.45
N ASN A 35 29.63 -17.32 22.61
CA ASN A 35 28.72 -17.81 21.59
C ASN A 35 27.88 -16.62 21.11
N CYS A 36 28.17 -16.09 19.93
CA CYS A 36 27.38 -15.03 19.32
C CYS A 36 26.19 -15.69 18.62
N ASP A 37 25.25 -16.19 19.43
CA ASP A 37 23.90 -16.47 19.00
C ASP A 37 23.23 -15.10 18.76
N LEU A 38 23.56 -14.48 17.62
CA LEU A 38 22.72 -13.45 17.00
C LEU A 38 21.46 -14.15 16.46
N ALA A 39 20.70 -14.77 17.36
CA ALA A 39 19.29 -14.90 17.17
C ALA A 39 18.80 -13.47 16.93
N PHE A 40 18.34 -13.22 15.71
CA PHE A 40 17.51 -12.08 15.39
C PHE A 40 16.30 -12.20 16.32
N GLU A 41 16.42 -11.75 17.57
CA GLU A 41 15.37 -11.90 18.58
C GLU A 41 14.16 -11.19 18.00
N THR A 42 13.23 -11.99 17.51
CA THR A 42 11.97 -11.47 16.99
C THR A 42 11.39 -10.59 18.09
N PRO A 43 11.05 -9.31 17.80
CA PRO A 43 10.50 -8.38 18.79
C PRO A 43 9.22 -8.90 19.46
N LEU A 44 8.69 -10.02 18.97
CA LEU A 44 7.56 -10.77 19.52
C LEU A 44 7.70 -11.16 21.00
N HIS A 45 8.94 -11.28 21.52
CA HIS A 45 9.20 -11.55 22.93
C HIS A 45 9.14 -10.28 23.81
N ASP A 46 9.21 -9.08 23.23
CA ASP A 46 9.03 -7.84 23.98
C ASP A 46 7.53 -7.63 24.31
N PRO A 47 7.15 -7.61 25.60
CA PRO A 47 5.76 -7.43 26.00
C PRO A 47 5.18 -6.08 25.53
N LEU A 48 6.00 -5.03 25.40
CA LEU A 48 5.55 -3.75 24.86
C LEU A 48 5.23 -3.89 23.38
N PHE A 49 6.14 -4.47 22.59
CA PHE A 49 5.90 -4.73 21.17
C PHE A 49 4.63 -5.54 20.95
N ARG A 50 4.42 -6.61 21.74
CA ARG A 50 3.22 -7.45 21.64
C ARG A 50 1.94 -6.68 21.95
N TYR A 51 1.94 -5.81 22.95
CA TYR A 51 0.79 -4.97 23.27
C TYR A 51 0.46 -4.00 22.13
N TYR A 52 1.46 -3.27 21.63
CA TYR A 52 1.28 -2.33 20.52
C TYR A 52 0.85 -3.05 19.23
N PHE A 53 1.46 -4.20 18.94
CA PHE A 53 1.14 -4.99 17.75
C PHE A 53 -0.30 -5.53 17.81
N ARG A 54 -0.76 -6.00 18.97
CA ARG A 54 -2.17 -6.39 19.16
C ARG A 54 -3.11 -5.21 18.89
N LYS A 55 -2.86 -4.05 19.51
CA LYS A 55 -3.68 -2.85 19.29
C LYS A 55 -3.67 -2.40 17.84
N PHE A 56 -2.53 -2.49 17.18
CA PHE A 56 -2.42 -2.21 15.75
C PHE A 56 -3.27 -3.16 14.91
N LEU A 57 -3.21 -4.46 15.16
CA LEU A 57 -4.01 -5.45 14.44
C LEU A 57 -5.51 -5.24 14.67
N ASP A 58 -5.93 -4.99 15.91
CA ASP A 58 -7.34 -4.72 16.23
C ASP A 58 -7.85 -3.49 15.46
N LEU A 59 -7.07 -2.41 15.47
CA LEU A 59 -7.40 -1.18 14.72
C LEU A 59 -7.39 -1.42 13.20
N TYR A 60 -6.44 -2.20 12.70
CA TYR A 60 -6.35 -2.54 11.28
C TYR A 60 -7.54 -3.35 10.81
N GLN A 61 -8.01 -4.32 11.62
CA GLN A 61 -9.21 -5.10 11.33
C GLN A 61 -10.47 -4.22 11.31
N LEU A 62 -10.61 -3.30 12.27
CA LEU A 62 -11.70 -2.32 12.27
C LEU A 62 -11.66 -1.42 11.03
N LEU A 63 -10.47 -0.94 10.66
CA LEU A 63 -10.30 -0.10 9.47
C LEU A 63 -10.57 -0.89 8.17
N TYR A 64 -10.19 -2.15 8.13
CA TYR A 64 -10.43 -3.02 6.97
C TYR A 64 -11.93 -3.20 6.71
N ALA A 65 -12.73 -3.35 7.77
CA ALA A 65 -14.20 -3.39 7.64
C ALA A 65 -14.79 -2.07 7.14
N LEU A 66 -14.09 -0.95 7.35
CA LEU A 66 -14.45 0.37 6.83
C LEU A 66 -13.86 0.67 5.45
N LYS A 67 -13.06 -0.25 4.87
CA LYS A 67 -12.46 -0.05 3.54
C LYS A 67 -13.59 0.10 2.51
N PRO A 68 -13.72 1.25 1.84
CA PRO A 68 -14.75 1.42 0.83
C PRO A 68 -14.51 0.43 -0.31
N ILE A 69 -15.57 -0.16 -0.84
CA ILE A 69 -15.50 -1.06 -1.99
C ILE A 69 -15.26 -0.21 -3.24
N LEU A 70 -14.19 -0.50 -3.97
CA LEU A 70 -13.93 0.12 -5.26
C LEU A 70 -14.71 -0.61 -6.35
N ILE A 71 -15.42 0.13 -7.21
CA ILE A 71 -16.09 -0.46 -8.39
C ILE A 71 -15.10 -1.22 -9.28
N GLN A 72 -13.83 -0.79 -9.30
CA GLN A 72 -12.73 -1.45 -10.01
C GLN A 72 -12.51 -2.89 -9.55
N GLU A 73 -12.64 -3.19 -8.24
CA GLU A 73 -12.52 -4.55 -7.70
C GLU A 73 -13.67 -5.44 -8.21
N SER A 74 -14.87 -4.87 -8.41
CA SER A 74 -16.05 -5.62 -8.86
C SER A 74 -16.08 -5.92 -10.37
N VAL A 75 -15.32 -5.18 -11.17
CA VAL A 75 -15.30 -5.31 -12.65
C VAL A 75 -13.94 -5.70 -13.20
N ALA A 76 -13.00 -6.07 -12.31
CA ALA A 76 -11.61 -6.37 -12.66
C ALA A 76 -11.48 -7.53 -13.67
N ASP A 77 -12.43 -8.47 -13.67
CA ASP A 77 -12.44 -9.63 -14.57
C ASP A 77 -12.68 -9.26 -16.04
N ASP A 78 -13.23 -8.08 -16.31
CA ASP A 78 -13.53 -7.59 -17.66
C ASP A 78 -12.76 -6.29 -17.92
N PRO A 79 -11.62 -6.34 -18.64
CA PRO A 79 -10.78 -5.18 -18.90
C PRO A 79 -11.51 -4.03 -19.59
N TRP A 80 -12.50 -4.32 -20.43
CA TRP A 80 -13.29 -3.28 -21.10
C TRP A 80 -14.20 -2.56 -20.10
N LYS A 81 -14.93 -3.30 -19.26
CA LYS A 81 -15.76 -2.70 -18.19
C LYS A 81 -14.90 -1.89 -17.21
N LEU A 82 -13.71 -2.38 -16.88
CA LEU A 82 -12.78 -1.66 -16.02
C LEU A 82 -12.38 -0.30 -16.60
N LEU A 83 -12.05 -0.22 -17.89
CA LEU A 83 -11.72 1.04 -18.55
C LEU A 83 -12.90 2.01 -18.59
N VAL A 84 -14.11 1.52 -18.85
CA VAL A 84 -15.33 2.36 -18.79
C VAL A 84 -15.57 2.87 -17.36
N ALA A 85 -15.39 2.03 -16.33
CA ALA A 85 -15.52 2.45 -14.94
C ALA A 85 -14.48 3.52 -14.56
N VAL A 86 -13.22 3.33 -14.95
CA VAL A 86 -12.13 4.30 -14.69
C VAL A 86 -12.40 5.63 -15.39
N THR A 87 -12.86 5.60 -16.64
CA THR A 87 -13.16 6.83 -17.39
C THR A 87 -14.33 7.60 -16.80
N LEU A 88 -15.40 6.94 -16.35
CA LEU A 88 -16.54 7.60 -15.68
C LEU A 88 -16.18 8.18 -14.31
N LEU A 89 -15.13 7.69 -13.66
CA LEU A 89 -14.64 8.21 -12.38
C LEU A 89 -13.70 9.43 -12.54
N ASN A 90 -13.34 9.82 -13.77
CA ASN A 90 -12.51 11.01 -14.00
C ASN A 90 -13.28 12.28 -13.65
N LYS A 91 -12.92 12.92 -12.54
CA LYS A 91 -13.54 14.16 -12.01
C LYS A 91 -15.03 14.02 -11.64
N THR A 92 -15.54 12.80 -11.54
CA THR A 92 -16.93 12.49 -11.14
C THR A 92 -16.94 11.62 -9.89
N THR A 93 -17.86 11.89 -8.97
CA THR A 93 -17.97 11.06 -7.75
C THR A 93 -18.58 9.70 -8.07
N GLY A 94 -18.09 8.64 -7.40
CA GLY A 94 -18.61 7.28 -7.58
C GLY A 94 -20.12 7.16 -7.35
N LYS A 95 -20.68 7.98 -6.46
CA LYS A 95 -22.13 8.02 -6.19
C LYS A 95 -22.98 8.29 -7.44
N VAL A 96 -22.48 9.08 -8.38
CA VAL A 96 -23.15 9.40 -9.65
C VAL A 96 -22.65 8.51 -10.78
N ALA A 97 -21.34 8.23 -10.82
CA ALA A 97 -20.72 7.46 -11.88
C ALA A 97 -21.15 5.98 -11.89
N ILE A 98 -21.35 5.37 -10.72
CA ILE A 98 -21.67 3.92 -10.61
C ILE A 98 -23.04 3.58 -11.21
N PRO A 99 -24.15 4.30 -10.91
CA PRO A 99 -25.43 4.04 -11.57
C PRO A 99 -25.35 4.17 -13.11
N VAL A 100 -24.72 5.25 -13.59
CA VAL A 100 -24.55 5.51 -15.03
C VAL A 100 -23.70 4.43 -15.69
N PHE A 101 -22.68 3.92 -14.99
CA PHE A 101 -21.87 2.79 -15.46
C PHE A 101 -22.74 1.55 -15.74
N TRP A 102 -23.63 1.19 -14.81
CA TRP A 102 -24.50 0.02 -15.00
C TRP A 102 -25.50 0.19 -16.15
N ASP A 103 -26.07 1.39 -16.30
CA ASP A 103 -26.96 1.71 -17.43
C ASP A 103 -26.22 1.61 -18.78
N LEU A 104 -24.96 2.08 -18.82
CA LEU A 104 -24.12 2.05 -20.00
C LEU A 104 -23.74 0.62 -20.38
N VAL A 105 -23.26 -0.18 -19.42
CA VAL A 105 -22.87 -1.58 -19.67
C VAL A 105 -24.08 -2.44 -20.01
N ALA A 106 -25.27 -2.16 -19.46
CA ALA A 106 -26.50 -2.84 -19.84
C ALA A 106 -26.90 -2.54 -21.31
N ARG A 107 -26.70 -1.30 -21.77
CA ARG A 107 -27.02 -0.88 -23.14
C ARG A 107 -25.97 -1.32 -24.17
N TRP A 108 -24.70 -1.30 -23.79
CA TRP A 108 -23.59 -1.68 -24.67
C TRP A 108 -22.71 -2.71 -23.95
N PRO A 109 -23.09 -4.00 -23.92
CA PRO A 109 -22.41 -5.02 -23.12
C PRO A 109 -21.02 -5.42 -23.63
N THR A 110 -20.66 -5.02 -24.84
CA THR A 110 -19.36 -5.32 -25.45
C THR A 110 -18.75 -4.07 -26.07
N PRO A 111 -17.40 -4.00 -26.17
CA PRO A 111 -16.72 -2.87 -26.81
C PRO A 111 -17.16 -2.68 -28.26
N TRP A 112 -17.43 -3.77 -28.98
CA TRP A 112 -17.90 -3.71 -30.36
C TRP A 112 -19.25 -3.01 -30.47
N VAL A 113 -20.22 -3.42 -29.66
CA VAL A 113 -21.57 -2.81 -29.65
C VAL A 113 -21.50 -1.34 -29.24
N MET A 114 -20.63 -0.98 -28.30
CA MET A 114 -20.38 0.41 -27.91
C MET A 114 -19.79 1.23 -29.06
N SER A 115 -18.82 0.67 -29.81
CA SER A 115 -18.17 1.36 -30.94
C SER A 115 -19.11 1.67 -32.10
N GLN A 116 -20.15 0.85 -32.29
CA GLN A 116 -21.16 1.03 -33.32
C GLN A 116 -22.31 1.96 -32.89
N GLY A 117 -22.27 2.49 -31.67
CA GLY A 117 -23.30 3.39 -31.13
C GLY A 117 -23.41 4.68 -31.95
N LYS A 118 -24.58 4.92 -32.56
CA LYS A 118 -24.87 6.18 -33.27
C LYS A 118 -24.98 7.33 -32.27
N TRP A 119 -24.12 8.34 -32.42
CA TRP A 119 -24.02 9.55 -31.59
C TRP A 119 -25.17 10.59 -31.80
N PHE A 120 -26.29 10.19 -32.40
CA PHE A 120 -27.13 11.08 -33.23
C PHE A 120 -28.20 11.92 -32.49
N HIS A 121 -28.01 12.33 -31.24
CA HIS A 121 -29.05 13.15 -30.56
C HIS A 121 -28.55 14.24 -29.59
N ILE A 122 -27.26 14.55 -29.58
CA ILE A 122 -26.70 15.51 -28.60
C ILE A 122 -26.71 16.97 -29.12
N SER A 123 -27.21 17.24 -30.34
CA SER A 123 -27.12 18.57 -30.99
C SER A 123 -28.44 19.32 -31.16
N THR A 124 -29.45 19.11 -30.30
CA THR A 124 -30.67 19.93 -30.33
C THR A 124 -31.06 20.41 -28.93
N TRP A 125 -30.32 21.37 -28.38
CA TRP A 125 -30.78 22.35 -27.39
C TRP A 125 -30.02 23.66 -27.60
#